data_AF-A0A9Q9K927-F1
#
_entry.id   AF-A0A9Q9K927-F1
#
_cell.length_a   1.000
_cell.length_b   1.000
_cell.length_c   1.000
_cell.angle_alpha   90.00
_cell.angle_beta   90.00
_cell.angle_gamma   90.00
#
_symmetry.space_group_name_H-M   'P 1'
#
loop_
_entity.id
_entity.type
_entity.pdbx_description
1 polymer ?
#
loop_
_entity_poly.entity_id
_entity_poly.type
_entity_poly.pdbx_seq_one_letter_code
_entity_poly.pdbx_strand_id
1 'polypeptide(L)'
;MKKLITMSSVLILFLMTLSACGREEPVKSPDQEAIKKYKHELVYYEILNNGDEDYPKVDIAYKQKGKLKHMYTNLDYVYEHIIEDDSAPFFVKDGKKVHVYRPPYMTFGDDHVEGEIVEKSELSDGQ
;
A
#
# COMPACT_ATOMS: atom_id res chain seq x y z
N MET A 1 -40.11 11.85 31.20
CA MET A 1 -40.08 11.75 29.72
C MET A 1 -39.08 12.70 29.05
N LYS A 2 -38.91 13.97 29.48
CA LYS A 2 -37.91 14.89 28.87
C LYS A 2 -36.44 14.42 28.93
N LYS A 3 -36.03 13.77 30.03
CA LYS A 3 -34.64 13.27 30.20
C LYS A 3 -34.28 12.05 29.34
N LEU A 4 -35.28 11.24 28.95
CA LEU A 4 -35.11 10.09 28.05
C LEU A 4 -34.97 10.54 26.60
N ILE A 5 -35.71 11.58 26.20
CA ILE A 5 -35.63 12.17 24.86
C ILE A 5 -34.26 12.83 24.62
N THR A 6 -33.69 13.50 25.64
CA THR A 6 -32.35 14.10 25.52
C THR A 6 -31.23 13.05 25.42
N MET A 7 -31.36 11.89 26.07
CA MET A 7 -30.34 10.83 25.99
C MET A 7 -30.33 10.14 24.62
N SER A 8 -31.51 9.97 24.01
CA SER A 8 -31.64 9.36 22.68
C SER A 8 -31.06 10.25 21.57
N SER A 9 -31.11 11.57 21.72
CA SER A 9 -30.55 12.51 20.74
C SER A 9 -29.02 12.54 20.71
N VAL A 10 -28.36 12.26 21.84
CA VAL A 10 -26.89 12.20 21.92
C VAL A 10 -26.36 10.93 21.24
N LEU A 11 -27.10 9.82 21.37
CA LEU A 11 -26.73 8.54 20.76
C LEU A 11 -26.78 8.58 19.21
N ILE A 12 -27.79 9.25 18.65
CA ILE A 12 -27.92 9.44 17.19
C ILE A 12 -26.78 10.32 16.64
N LEU A 13 -26.37 11.35 17.41
CA LEU A 13 -25.26 12.22 17.02
C LEU A 13 -23.90 11.48 17.03
N PHE A 14 -23.71 10.54 17.96
CA PHE A 14 -22.51 9.69 18.03
C PHE A 14 -22.44 8.66 16.90
N LEU A 15 -23.59 8.14 16.44
CA LEU A 15 -23.61 7.20 15.31
C LEU A 15 -23.25 7.86 13.98
N MET A 16 -23.55 9.15 13.81
CA MET A 16 -23.18 9.88 12.58
C MET A 16 -21.68 10.20 12.48
N THR A 17 -20.97 10.34 13.60
CA THR A 17 -19.50 10.54 13.58
C THR A 17 -18.74 9.25 13.29
N LEU A 18 -19.33 8.08 13.57
CA LEU A 18 -18.77 6.76 13.25
C LEU A 18 -18.89 6.40 11.76
N SER A 19 -19.89 6.94 11.04
CA SER A 19 -20.03 6.76 9.59
C SER A 19 -19.07 7.61 8.75
N ALA A 20 -18.21 8.41 9.37
CA ALA A 20 -17.21 9.25 8.70
C ALA A 20 -15.88 8.53 8.40
N CYS A 21 -15.84 7.19 8.47
CA CYS A 21 -14.83 6.42 7.74
C CYS A 21 -15.20 6.51 6.25
N GLY A 22 -14.90 7.67 5.65
CA GLY A 22 -15.06 7.89 4.23
C GLY A 22 -14.30 6.82 3.48
N ARG A 23 -14.92 6.19 2.47
CA ARG A 23 -14.17 5.46 1.46
C ARG A 23 -13.15 6.44 0.89
N GLU A 24 -11.86 6.17 1.07
CA GLU A 24 -10.82 6.96 0.44
C GLU A 24 -11.09 6.96 -1.07
N GLU A 25 -11.19 8.16 -1.64
CA GLU A 25 -11.30 8.27 -3.09
C GLU A 25 -10.04 7.67 -3.73
N PRO A 26 -10.17 6.88 -4.81
CA PRO A 26 -9.02 6.34 -5.51
C PRO A 26 -8.10 7.49 -5.90
N VAL A 27 -6.82 7.35 -5.58
CA VAL A 27 -5.85 8.39 -5.90
C VAL A 27 -5.80 8.57 -7.41
N LYS A 28 -6.01 9.80 -7.87
CA LYS A 28 -5.94 10.12 -9.30
C LYS A 28 -4.52 9.87 -9.82
N SER A 29 -4.43 9.11 -10.91
CA SER A 29 -3.19 8.97 -11.66
C SER A 29 -2.77 10.32 -12.28
N PRO A 30 -1.46 10.52 -12.55
CA PRO A 30 -0.97 11.68 -13.30
C PRO A 30 -1.53 11.69 -14.73
N ASP A 31 -1.42 12.83 -15.40
CA ASP A 31 -1.77 12.94 -16.81
C ASP A 31 -0.84 12.10 -17.71
N GLN A 32 -1.31 11.73 -18.91
CA GLN A 32 -0.55 10.88 -19.81
C GLN A 32 0.78 11.52 -20.25
N GLU A 33 0.85 12.85 -20.27
CA GLU A 33 2.08 13.58 -20.59
C GLU A 33 3.12 13.45 -19.49
N ALA A 34 2.75 13.60 -18.20
CA ALA A 34 3.66 13.36 -17.09
C ALA A 34 4.13 11.91 -17.05
N ILE A 35 3.22 10.93 -17.28
CA ILE A 35 3.60 9.52 -17.34
C ILE A 35 4.67 9.29 -18.42
N LYS A 36 4.47 9.80 -19.64
CA LYS A 36 5.45 9.62 -20.73
C LYS A 36 6.80 10.26 -20.43
N LYS A 37 6.81 11.42 -19.77
CA LYS A 37 8.01 12.23 -19.55
C LYS A 37 8.81 11.81 -18.31
N TYR A 38 8.13 11.42 -17.24
CA TYR A 38 8.72 11.21 -15.92
C TYR A 38 8.59 9.76 -15.42
N LYS A 39 8.25 8.83 -16.30
CA LYS A 39 8.28 7.39 -16.00
C LYS A 39 9.71 6.90 -15.84
N HIS A 40 9.92 6.12 -14.79
CA HIS A 40 11.18 5.48 -14.47
C HIS A 40 10.95 4.00 -14.14
N GLU A 41 11.85 3.13 -14.61
CA GLU A 41 11.88 1.71 -14.26
C GLU A 41 12.15 1.57 -12.75
N LEU A 42 11.21 0.93 -12.04
CA LEU A 42 11.33 0.69 -10.61
C LEU A 42 12.21 -0.53 -10.37
N VAL A 43 13.18 -0.41 -9.47
CA VAL A 43 13.98 -1.55 -8.99
C VAL A 43 13.36 -2.08 -7.69
N TYR A 44 13.14 -1.20 -6.71
CA TYR A 44 12.36 -1.51 -5.51
C TYR A 44 11.75 -0.24 -4.92
N TYR A 45 10.72 -0.44 -4.09
CA TYR A 45 10.09 0.57 -3.24
C TYR A 45 9.93 -0.05 -1.86
N GLU A 46 10.50 0.58 -0.84
CA GLU A 46 10.51 0.06 0.53
C GLU A 46 10.06 1.13 1.53
N ILE A 47 9.20 0.73 2.47
CA ILE A 47 8.76 1.55 3.59
C ILE A 47 9.63 1.19 4.79
N LEU A 48 10.53 2.09 5.14
CA LEU A 48 11.51 1.94 6.21
C LEU A 48 10.98 2.55 7.51
N ASN A 49 11.27 1.88 8.62
CA ASN A 49 11.05 2.45 9.94
C ASN A 49 11.90 3.72 10.09
N ASN A 50 11.28 4.79 10.61
CA ASN A 50 11.90 6.10 10.73
C ASN A 50 12.05 6.55 12.19
N GLY A 51 12.10 5.59 13.13
CA GLY A 51 12.50 5.79 14.52
C GLY A 51 11.61 6.78 15.27
N ASP A 52 12.03 8.05 15.26
CA ASP A 52 11.46 9.15 16.05
C ASP A 52 10.54 10.08 15.23
N GLU A 53 10.41 9.87 13.92
CA GLU A 53 9.61 10.71 13.03
C GLU A 53 8.15 10.24 12.92
N ASP A 54 7.23 11.18 12.75
CA ASP A 54 5.77 10.92 12.67
C ASP A 54 5.38 10.07 11.46
N TYR A 55 6.22 10.03 10.42
CA TYR A 55 5.97 9.31 9.18
C TYR A 55 7.11 8.36 8.82
N PRO A 56 6.80 7.15 8.32
CA PRO A 56 7.82 6.23 7.87
C PRO A 56 8.56 6.80 6.65
N LYS A 57 9.83 6.42 6.55
CA LYS A 57 10.70 6.83 5.46
C LYS A 57 10.47 5.89 4.29
N VAL A 58 10.51 6.43 3.09
CA VAL A 58 10.41 5.65 1.86
C VAL A 58 11.74 5.72 1.13
N ASP A 59 12.23 4.58 0.65
CA ASP A 59 13.33 4.48 -0.30
C ASP A 59 12.84 3.88 -1.62
N ILE A 60 13.05 4.60 -2.72
CA ILE A 60 12.71 4.17 -4.08
C ILE A 60 14.00 4.07 -4.86
N ALA A 61 14.35 2.84 -5.24
CA ALA A 61 15.48 2.57 -6.13
C ALA A 61 15.00 2.43 -7.57
N TYR A 62 15.75 3.05 -8.48
CA TYR A 62 15.39 3.10 -9.90
C TYR A 62 16.59 3.22 -10.82
N LYS A 63 16.39 2.83 -12.09
CA LYS A 63 17.41 3.01 -13.13
C LYS A 63 17.19 4.33 -13.86
N GLN A 64 18.24 5.14 -13.93
CA GLN A 64 18.28 6.33 -14.78
C GLN A 64 19.52 6.28 -15.65
N LYS A 65 19.33 6.23 -16.98
CA LYS A 65 20.44 6.12 -17.96
C LYS A 65 21.39 4.95 -17.62
N GLY A 66 20.81 3.80 -17.26
CA GLY A 66 21.54 2.58 -16.89
C GLY A 66 22.21 2.58 -15.52
N LYS A 67 22.09 3.66 -14.73
CA LYS A 67 22.68 3.75 -13.38
C LYS A 67 21.60 3.64 -12.31
N LEU A 68 21.90 2.88 -11.26
CA LEU A 68 21.08 2.80 -10.06
C LEU A 68 21.07 4.17 -9.34
N LYS A 69 19.88 4.60 -8.93
CA LYS A 69 19.61 5.83 -8.19
C LYS A 69 18.63 5.53 -7.07
N HIS A 70 18.71 6.32 -6.01
CA HIS A 70 17.80 6.26 -4.87
C HIS A 70 17.10 7.60 -4.71
N MET A 71 15.82 7.55 -4.34
CA MET A 71 15.02 8.70 -3.95
C MET A 71 14.41 8.41 -2.59
N TYR A 72 14.71 9.28 -1.63
CA TYR A 72 14.18 9.20 -0.28
C TYR A 72 13.03 10.20 -0.11
N THR A 73 11.92 9.75 0.45
CA THR A 73 10.73 10.56 0.72
C THR A 73 9.98 10.00 1.95
N ASN A 74 8.75 10.43 2.20
CA ASN A 74 7.82 9.83 3.16
C ASN A 74 6.48 9.47 2.45
N LEU A 75 5.57 8.83 3.18
CA LEU A 75 4.29 8.38 2.64
C LEU A 75 3.33 9.52 2.23
N ASP A 76 3.49 10.75 2.75
CA ASP A 76 2.62 11.88 2.37
C ASP A 76 2.72 12.25 0.89
N TYR A 77 3.83 11.87 0.25
CA TYR A 77 4.11 12.17 -1.14
C TYR A 77 4.01 10.96 -2.06
N VAL A 78 3.74 9.77 -1.52
CA VAL A 78 3.74 8.52 -2.28
C VAL A 78 2.32 8.01 -2.43
N TYR A 79 1.98 7.67 -3.67
CA TYR A 79 0.68 7.14 -4.02
C TYR A 79 0.86 5.83 -4.77
N GLU A 80 0.42 4.74 -4.17
CA GLU A 80 0.53 3.41 -4.76
C GLU A 80 -0.66 3.10 -5.67
N HIS A 81 -0.36 2.53 -6.83
CA HIS A 81 -1.29 2.05 -7.82
C HIS A 81 -0.99 0.57 -8.04
N ILE A 82 -1.90 -0.29 -7.58
CA ILE A 82 -1.77 -1.73 -7.79
C ILE A 82 -2.14 -2.03 -9.23
N ILE A 83 -1.20 -2.59 -10.00
CA ILE A 83 -1.45 -3.08 -11.36
C ILE A 83 -1.70 -4.58 -11.29
N GLU A 84 -2.76 -5.04 -11.98
CA GLU A 84 -3.16 -6.44 -12.03
C GLU A 84 -2.61 -7.17 -13.26
N ASP A 85 -1.99 -6.44 -14.18
CA ASP A 85 -1.37 -6.99 -15.39
C ASP A 85 0.10 -7.35 -15.18
N ASP A 86 0.68 -8.07 -16.16
CA ASP A 86 2.09 -8.49 -16.14
C ASP A 86 3.07 -7.35 -16.46
N SER A 87 2.64 -6.08 -16.37
CA SER A 87 3.53 -4.96 -16.66
C SER A 87 4.66 -4.87 -15.64
N ALA A 88 5.87 -4.58 -16.13
CA ALA A 88 7.00 -4.30 -15.27
C ALA A 88 6.70 -3.08 -14.37
N PRO A 89 7.04 -3.14 -13.06
CA PRO A 89 6.77 -2.06 -12.14
C PRO A 89 7.53 -0.79 -12.52
N PHE A 90 6.91 0.35 -12.26
CA PHE A 90 7.48 1.66 -12.58
C PHE A 90 6.97 2.70 -11.59
N PHE A 91 7.58 3.88 -11.61
CA PHE A 91 6.99 5.03 -10.92
C PHE A 91 7.03 6.26 -11.82
N VAL A 92 6.17 7.22 -11.47
CA VAL A 92 6.10 8.53 -12.12
C VAL A 92 6.30 9.59 -11.05
N LYS A 93 7.30 10.44 -11.24
CA LYS A 93 7.54 11.60 -10.37
C LYS A 93 6.87 12.83 -10.98
N ASP A 94 5.71 13.19 -10.47
CA ASP A 94 4.97 14.40 -10.87
C ASP A 94 5.16 15.50 -9.82
N GLY A 95 6.15 16.36 -10.07
CA GLY A 95 6.57 17.39 -9.11
C GLY A 95 7.07 16.78 -7.80
N LYS A 96 6.29 16.99 -6.72
CA LYS A 96 6.56 16.40 -5.40
C LYS A 96 5.92 15.03 -5.20
N LYS A 97 4.90 14.70 -5.99
CA LYS A 97 4.16 13.45 -5.86
C LYS A 97 4.89 12.33 -6.57
N VAL A 98 4.87 11.15 -5.97
CA VAL A 98 5.49 9.94 -6.51
C VAL A 98 4.41 8.88 -6.63
N HIS A 99 4.06 8.53 -7.87
CA HIS A 99 3.06 7.51 -8.15
C HIS A 99 3.77 6.20 -8.46
N VAL A 100 3.64 5.21 -7.58
CA VAL A 100 4.31 3.90 -7.70
C VAL A 100 3.31 2.91 -8.28
N TYR A 101 3.60 2.34 -9.44
CA TYR A 101 2.81 1.33 -10.11
C TYR A 101 3.51 -0.02 -9.96
N ARG A 102 2.89 -0.93 -9.22
CA ARG A 102 3.50 -2.22 -8.90
C ARG A 102 2.44 -3.31 -8.75
N PRO A 103 2.80 -4.58 -8.98
CA PRO A 103 1.92 -5.68 -8.65
C PRO A 103 1.68 -5.76 -7.14
N PRO A 104 0.60 -6.44 -6.71
CA PRO A 104 0.36 -6.73 -5.30
C PRO A 104 1.52 -7.55 -4.70
N TYR A 105 1.84 -7.31 -3.42
CA TYR A 105 2.90 -8.08 -2.72
C TYR A 105 2.48 -9.52 -2.44
N MET A 106 1.19 -9.72 -2.24
CA MET A 106 0.57 -11.01 -1.98
C MET A 106 -0.77 -11.04 -2.70
N THR A 107 -1.02 -12.15 -3.38
CA THR A 107 -2.34 -12.51 -3.89
C THR A 107 -2.75 -13.82 -3.25
N PHE A 108 -4.03 -13.97 -2.96
CA PHE A 108 -4.57 -15.27 -2.60
C PHE A 108 -4.84 -16.01 -3.90
N GLY A 109 -4.18 -17.16 -4.09
CA GLY A 109 -4.56 -18.09 -5.14
C GLY A 109 -5.84 -18.82 -4.74
N ASP A 110 -6.64 -19.21 -5.72
CA ASP A 110 -7.77 -20.13 -5.51
C ASP A 110 -7.30 -21.60 -5.40
N ASP A 111 -5.99 -21.81 -5.36
CA ASP A 111 -5.37 -23.12 -5.30
C ASP A 111 -5.76 -23.82 -3.99
N HIS A 112 -6.41 -24.97 -4.11
CA HIS A 112 -6.74 -25.80 -2.95
C HIS A 112 -5.46 -26.44 -2.42
N VAL A 113 -4.98 -25.95 -1.26
CA VAL A 113 -3.83 -26.54 -0.56
C VAL A 113 -4.33 -27.62 0.39
N GLU A 114 -4.18 -28.89 -0.01
CA GLU A 114 -4.35 -30.03 0.88
C GLU A 114 -3.02 -30.37 1.57
N GLY A 115 -3.06 -30.58 2.88
CA GLY A 115 -1.92 -31.02 3.67
C GLY A 115 -2.29 -32.20 4.55
N GLU A 116 -1.44 -33.20 4.59
CA GLU A 116 -1.57 -34.31 5.52
C GLU A 116 -0.97 -33.91 6.88
N ILE A 117 -1.75 -34.08 7.96
CA ILE A 117 -1.26 -33.85 9.31
C ILE A 117 -0.48 -35.08 9.73
N VAL A 118 0.85 -34.97 9.68
CA VAL A 118 1.75 -36.02 10.15
C VAL A 118 2.11 -35.77 11.61
N GLU A 119 1.97 -36.77 12.47
CA GLU A 119 2.37 -36.63 13.86
C GLU A 119 3.90 -36.50 13.99
N LYS A 120 4.36 -35.65 14.91
CA LYS A 120 5.79 -35.39 15.12
C LYS A 120 6.59 -36.64 15.48
N SER A 121 5.94 -37.66 16.04
CA SER A 121 6.48 -38.98 16.37
C SER A 121 6.89 -39.78 15.13
N GLU A 122 6.28 -39.52 13.98
CA GLU A 122 6.57 -40.22 12.71
C GLU A 122 7.73 -39.59 11.94
N LEU A 123 8.22 -38.43 12.39
CA LEU A 123 9.35 -37.71 11.79
C LEU A 123 10.73 -38.17 12.34
N SER A 124 10.76 -39.15 13.26
CA SER A 124 12.01 -39.74 13.74
C SER A 124 12.29 -41.06 13.04
N ASP A 125 12.95 -41.02 11.89
CA ASP A 125 13.76 -42.13 11.34
C ASP A 125 14.59 -41.62 10.12
N GLY A 126 15.40 -40.59 10.35
CA GLY A 126 16.22 -39.98 9.29
C GLY A 126 17.43 -39.21 9.79
N GLN A 127 18.25 -39.82 10.66
CA GLN A 127 19.65 -39.45 10.88
C GLN A 127 20.55 -40.67 10.77
#